data_AF-A0A4Y9N0A4-F1
#
_entry.id   AF-A0A4Y9N0A4-F1
#
_cell.length_a   1.000
_cell.length_b   1.000
_cell.length_c   1.000
_cell.angle_alpha   90.00
_cell.angle_beta   90.00
_cell.angle_gamma   90.00
#
_symmetry.space_group_name_H-M   'P 1'
#
loop_
_entity.id
_entity.type
_entity.pdbx_description
1 polymer ?
#
loop_
_entity_poly.entity_id
_entity_poly.type
_entity_poly.pdbx_seq_one_letter_code
_entity_poly.pdbx_strand_id
1 'polypeptide(L)'
;MRRLVVAALTAVSICVPGCGTGLPSVHLGEPRTLAAAAAAAQERANRFASGDYAGAWLLSSSQLHNAVSQGDYVIYQETCASNLTRLPRTVIGVRMEGDNRAIVREEVMAFKNSVTMVYEDGRWVQAPSDFWIQHGGLPVDQIIAEQRSTGRCGKDLPQPTLTSSPPTTRAPSRPPSTPGATSPAPPPPHSPPPTDASTSDVSVPPSTRTAHLSAVRMGPRDGYDRLVLEFSDLVPGYTVGYRPLPMQHDASGAIIPLSGANAAVRITLRSAVADSDVGNHDYHGPSTITADTGVVTEAKMAGDFEAVLTWVVGLRAEVPFRVLVLDGPPRLVIDFHQ
;
A
#
# COMPACT_ATOMS: atom_id res chain seq x y z
N MET A 1 -66.69 3.39 -42.34
CA MET A 1 -66.91 3.79 -40.92
C MET A 1 -66.43 2.63 -40.07
N ARG A 2 -65.51 2.68 -39.10
CA ARG A 2 -64.96 3.72 -38.23
C ARG A 2 -63.44 3.45 -38.02
N ARG A 3 -62.62 4.50 -37.96
CA ARG A 3 -61.22 4.45 -37.52
C ARG A 3 -61.20 4.55 -35.97
N LEU A 4 -60.47 3.66 -35.29
CA LEU A 4 -60.16 3.81 -33.87
C LEU A 4 -58.98 4.77 -33.71
N VAL A 5 -59.18 5.80 -32.88
CA VAL A 5 -58.15 6.74 -32.40
C VAL A 5 -57.74 6.27 -31.01
N VAL A 6 -56.46 5.98 -30.80
CA VAL A 6 -55.87 5.74 -29.48
C VAL A 6 -55.38 7.09 -28.96
N ALA A 7 -55.96 7.55 -27.85
CA ALA A 7 -55.58 8.79 -27.18
C ALA A 7 -54.32 8.56 -26.33
N ALA A 8 -53.29 9.36 -26.58
CA ALA A 8 -52.09 9.44 -25.76
C ALA A 8 -52.39 10.21 -24.46
N LEU A 9 -52.09 9.60 -23.30
CA LEU A 9 -52.12 10.28 -22.02
C LEU A 9 -50.78 10.99 -21.79
N THR A 10 -50.75 12.30 -21.97
CA THR A 10 -49.64 13.17 -21.56
C THR A 10 -49.79 13.46 -20.07
N ALA A 11 -48.91 12.91 -19.23
CA ALA A 11 -48.81 13.30 -17.82
C ALA A 11 -48.10 14.66 -17.73
N VAL A 12 -48.86 15.70 -17.35
CA VAL A 12 -48.34 17.04 -17.06
C VAL A 12 -47.63 16.99 -15.70
N SER A 13 -46.30 17.19 -15.71
CA SER A 13 -45.52 17.35 -14.48
C SER A 13 -45.69 18.78 -13.98
N ILE A 14 -46.39 18.95 -12.85
CA ILE A 14 -46.54 20.24 -12.18
C ILE A 14 -45.36 20.39 -11.22
N CYS A 15 -44.37 21.21 -11.60
CA CYS A 15 -43.33 21.66 -10.67
C CYS A 15 -43.92 22.69 -9.71
N VAL A 16 -44.04 22.32 -8.42
CA VAL A 16 -44.19 23.29 -7.33
C VAL A 16 -42.78 23.71 -6.89
N PRO A 17 -42.41 25.00 -6.94
CA PRO A 17 -41.11 25.45 -6.45
C PRO A 17 -41.15 25.53 -4.93
N GLY A 18 -40.29 24.76 -4.25
CA GLY A 18 -40.10 24.91 -2.80
C GLY A 18 -39.96 23.64 -1.95
N CYS A 19 -39.75 22.46 -2.53
CA CYS A 19 -39.39 21.27 -1.74
C CYS A 19 -38.03 20.73 -2.20
N GLY A 20 -36.96 21.31 -1.67
CA GLY A 20 -35.65 20.68 -1.69
C GLY A 20 -35.70 19.47 -0.77
N THR A 21 -35.84 18.27 -1.35
CA THR A 21 -35.58 17.02 -0.63
C THR A 21 -34.07 16.88 -0.45
N GLY A 22 -33.51 17.66 0.48
CA GLY A 22 -32.27 17.31 1.12
C GLY A 22 -32.51 16.02 1.88
N LEU A 23 -32.13 14.88 1.30
CA LEU A 23 -31.96 13.66 2.08
C LEU A 23 -31.02 14.01 3.24
N PRO A 24 -31.36 13.68 4.50
CA PRO A 24 -30.42 13.85 5.59
C PRO A 24 -29.20 12.99 5.26
N SER A 25 -28.06 13.65 5.05
CA SER A 25 -26.77 12.96 5.04
C SER A 25 -26.59 12.34 6.41
N VAL A 26 -26.94 11.07 6.55
CA VAL A 26 -26.55 10.27 7.69
C VAL A 26 -25.02 10.22 7.61
N HIS A 27 -24.34 11.00 8.46
CA HIS A 27 -22.92 10.80 8.71
C HIS A 27 -22.78 9.44 9.40
N LEU A 28 -22.70 8.39 8.59
CA LEU A 28 -22.18 7.12 9.04
C LEU A 28 -20.74 7.39 9.47
N GLY A 29 -20.45 7.14 10.75
CA GLY A 29 -19.08 7.18 11.25
C GLY A 29 -18.17 6.27 10.42
N GLU A 30 -16.86 6.43 10.59
CA GLU A 30 -15.87 5.61 9.89
C GLU A 30 -16.18 4.11 10.04
N PRO A 31 -15.95 3.29 9.01
CA PRO A 31 -16.18 1.87 9.15
C PRO A 31 -15.31 1.28 10.26
N ARG A 32 -15.85 0.36 11.07
CA ARG A 32 -15.09 -0.35 12.13
C ARG A 32 -14.28 -1.52 11.55
N THR A 33 -13.47 -1.20 10.55
CA THR A 33 -12.68 -2.18 9.81
C THR A 33 -11.20 -2.00 10.09
N LEU A 34 -10.45 -3.06 9.81
CA LEU A 34 -9.00 -3.08 9.91
C LEU A 34 -8.36 -1.99 9.01
N ALA A 35 -8.96 -1.69 7.84
CA ALA A 35 -8.52 -0.60 6.95
C ALA A 35 -8.69 0.76 7.59
N ALA A 36 -9.86 1.02 8.17
CA ALA A 36 -10.13 2.32 8.76
C ALA A 36 -9.22 2.56 9.96
N ALA A 37 -8.98 1.54 10.79
CA ALA A 37 -8.00 1.60 11.87
C ALA A 37 -6.57 1.85 11.35
N ALA A 38 -6.16 1.18 10.27
CA ALA A 38 -4.85 1.36 9.63
C ALA A 38 -4.68 2.76 9.05
N ALA A 39 -5.69 3.24 8.33
CA ALA A 39 -5.69 4.56 7.69
C ALA A 39 -5.62 5.67 8.74
N ALA A 40 -6.42 5.56 9.81
CA ALA A 40 -6.39 6.52 10.90
C ALA A 40 -5.03 6.55 11.62
N ALA A 41 -4.42 5.39 11.85
CA ALA A 41 -3.09 5.31 12.45
C ALA A 41 -2.02 5.92 11.54
N GLN A 42 -2.04 5.60 10.24
CA GLN A 42 -1.10 6.16 9.27
C GLN A 42 -1.24 7.67 9.13
N GLU A 43 -2.47 8.20 9.10
CA GLU A 43 -2.72 9.64 9.04
C GLU A 43 -2.18 10.35 10.29
N ARG A 44 -2.41 9.80 11.48
CA ARG A 44 -1.83 10.34 12.70
C ARG A 44 -0.30 10.30 12.69
N ALA A 45 0.28 9.19 12.22
CA ALA A 45 1.72 9.05 12.09
C ALA A 45 2.32 10.08 11.10
N ASN A 46 1.63 10.33 9.98
CA ASN A 46 2.03 11.34 8.99
C ASN A 46 2.02 12.75 9.59
N ARG A 47 0.96 13.12 10.32
CA ARG A 47 0.88 14.41 11.03
C ARG A 47 1.99 14.56 12.05
N PHE A 48 2.27 13.49 12.80
CA PHE A 48 3.35 13.51 13.77
C PHE A 48 4.71 13.71 13.10
N ALA A 49 4.99 12.98 12.01
CA ALA A 49 6.25 13.07 11.27
C ALA A 49 6.43 14.46 10.60
N SER A 50 5.35 15.10 10.16
CA SER A 50 5.38 16.44 9.58
C SER A 50 5.47 17.59 10.60
N GLY A 51 5.37 17.28 11.90
CA GLY A 51 5.33 18.28 12.97
C GLY A 51 3.96 18.90 13.21
N ASP A 52 2.90 18.41 12.56
CA ASP A 52 1.51 18.76 12.88
C ASP A 52 1.05 18.06 14.18
N TYR A 53 1.64 18.45 15.30
CA TYR A 53 1.34 17.87 16.61
C TYR A 53 -0.08 18.20 17.09
N ALA A 54 -0.59 19.38 16.73
CA ALA A 54 -1.96 19.77 17.03
C ALA A 54 -2.97 18.85 16.32
N GLY A 55 -2.75 18.56 15.04
CA GLY A 55 -3.55 17.60 14.28
C GLY A 55 -3.38 16.16 14.76
N ALA A 56 -2.17 15.75 15.12
CA ALA A 56 -1.94 14.43 15.71
C ALA A 56 -2.67 14.26 17.07
N TRP A 57 -2.76 15.32 17.87
CA TRP A 57 -3.56 15.33 19.11
C TRP A 57 -5.06 15.17 18.82
N LEU A 58 -5.59 15.80 17.77
CA LEU A 58 -7.00 15.65 17.36
C LEU A 58 -7.36 14.21 16.97
N LEU A 59 -6.39 13.42 16.50
CA LEU A 59 -6.53 11.99 16.16
C LEU A 59 -6.18 11.06 17.32
N SER A 60 -6.20 11.57 18.54
CA SER A 60 -5.98 10.79 19.76
C SER A 60 -7.28 10.63 20.54
N SER A 61 -7.36 9.57 21.34
CA SER A 61 -8.53 9.22 22.16
C SER A 61 -8.90 10.29 23.19
N SER A 62 -10.16 10.26 23.63
CA SER A 62 -10.66 11.08 24.73
C SER A 62 -9.84 10.92 26.02
N GLN A 63 -9.27 9.72 26.25
CA GLN A 63 -8.36 9.46 27.37
C GLN A 63 -7.12 10.37 27.32
N LEU A 64 -6.51 10.56 26.15
CA LEU A 64 -5.38 11.49 26.01
C LEU A 64 -5.85 12.95 26.19
N HIS A 65 -7.00 13.32 25.64
CA HIS A 65 -7.53 14.68 25.75
C HIS A 65 -7.81 15.09 27.18
N ASN A 66 -8.25 14.16 28.02
CA ASN A 66 -8.45 14.37 29.44
C ASN A 66 -7.14 14.45 30.24
N ALA A 67 -6.07 13.85 29.71
CA ALA A 67 -4.76 13.81 30.36
C ALA A 67 -3.89 15.04 30.06
N VAL A 68 -4.02 15.61 28.86
CA VAL A 68 -3.19 16.75 28.42
C VAL A 68 -3.96 17.62 27.43
N SER A 69 -3.90 18.94 27.65
CA SER A 69 -4.48 19.91 26.71
C SER A 69 -3.75 19.86 25.36
N GLN A 70 -4.41 20.28 24.28
CA GLN A 70 -3.75 20.35 22.97
C GLN A 70 -2.52 21.27 23.00
N GLY A 71 -2.61 22.41 23.69
CA GLY A 71 -1.49 23.35 23.83
C GLY A 71 -0.29 22.74 24.55
N ASP A 72 -0.53 22.07 25.68
CA ASP A 72 0.53 21.40 26.45
C ASP A 72 1.15 20.22 25.70
N TYR A 73 0.33 19.46 24.96
CA TYR A 73 0.83 18.40 24.10
C TYR A 73 1.76 18.95 23.01
N VAL A 74 1.36 20.04 22.34
CA VAL A 74 2.19 20.70 21.32
C VAL A 74 3.48 21.23 21.94
N ILE A 75 3.41 21.95 23.07
CA ILE A 75 4.58 22.47 23.78
C ILE A 75 5.56 21.34 24.11
N TYR A 76 5.06 20.21 24.63
CA TYR A 76 5.90 19.05 24.92
C TYR A 76 6.56 18.48 23.66
N GLN A 77 5.79 18.26 22.59
CA GLN A 77 6.34 17.65 21.36
C GLN A 77 7.32 18.58 20.63
N GLU A 78 7.05 19.88 20.55
CA GLU A 78 7.99 20.84 19.96
C GLU A 78 9.28 20.95 20.79
N THR A 79 9.17 20.82 22.11
CA THR A 79 10.33 20.93 23.02
C THR A 79 11.16 19.64 23.07
N CYS A 80 10.52 18.47 23.02
CA CYS A 80 11.13 17.19 23.36
C CYS A 80 11.19 16.18 22.20
N ALA A 81 10.46 16.37 21.10
CA ALA A 81 10.58 15.48 19.94
C ALA A 81 11.98 15.59 19.33
N SER A 82 12.58 14.44 19.04
CA SER A 82 13.85 14.34 18.34
C SER A 82 13.64 14.17 16.84
N ASN A 83 14.73 14.29 16.07
CA ASN A 83 14.71 13.94 14.64
C ASN A 83 14.30 12.48 14.41
N LEU A 84 14.65 11.58 15.34
CA LEU A 84 14.25 10.18 15.26
C LEU A 84 12.74 9.99 15.42
N THR A 85 12.10 10.74 16.31
CA THR A 85 10.64 10.63 16.51
C THR A 85 9.83 11.19 15.35
N ARG A 86 10.44 12.06 14.52
CA ARG A 86 9.85 12.63 13.29
C ARG A 86 10.13 11.82 12.03
N LEU A 87 10.84 10.70 12.13
CA LEU A 87 11.04 9.83 10.98
C LEU A 87 9.67 9.30 10.49
N PRO A 88 9.49 9.17 9.16
CA PRO A 88 8.29 8.57 8.61
C PRO A 88 8.07 7.18 9.21
N ARG A 89 6.83 6.92 9.61
CA ARG A 89 6.38 5.61 10.08
C ARG A 89 5.44 5.05 9.05
N THR A 90 5.57 3.77 8.76
CA THR A 90 4.68 3.07 7.83
C THR A 90 3.90 2.03 8.59
N VAL A 91 2.58 2.03 8.45
CA VAL A 91 1.75 0.94 8.94
C VAL A 91 2.05 -0.31 8.12
N ILE A 92 2.55 -1.34 8.79
CA ILE A 92 2.95 -2.62 8.19
C ILE A 92 2.00 -3.76 8.58
N GLY A 93 0.96 -3.48 9.37
CA GLY A 93 -0.10 -4.44 9.64
C GLY A 93 -0.99 -3.98 10.77
N VAL A 94 -2.21 -4.51 10.82
CA VAL A 94 -3.17 -4.21 11.88
C VAL A 94 -3.85 -5.49 12.31
N ARG A 95 -4.22 -5.59 13.58
CA ARG A 95 -5.04 -6.67 14.11
C ARG A 95 -6.17 -6.08 14.93
N MET A 96 -7.40 -6.52 14.67
CA MET A 96 -8.55 -6.12 15.48
C MET A 96 -8.55 -6.85 16.83
N GLU A 97 -8.94 -6.14 17.89
CA GLU A 97 -9.19 -6.65 19.24
C GLU A 97 -10.64 -6.34 19.61
N GLY A 98 -11.57 -7.12 19.06
CA GLY A 98 -12.99 -6.80 19.09
C GLY A 98 -13.35 -5.65 18.13
N ASP A 99 -14.56 -5.11 18.27
CA ASP A 99 -15.12 -4.21 17.26
C ASP A 99 -14.59 -2.78 17.33
N ASN A 100 -14.06 -2.36 18.49
CA ASN A 100 -13.74 -0.96 18.78
C ASN A 100 -12.27 -0.75 19.16
N ARG A 101 -11.40 -1.74 18.92
CA ARG A 101 -9.98 -1.65 19.27
C ARG A 101 -9.16 -2.39 18.23
N ALA A 102 -8.01 -1.84 17.89
CA ALA A 102 -7.06 -2.44 16.96
C ALA A 102 -5.62 -2.20 17.41
N ILE A 103 -4.75 -3.17 17.17
CA ILE A 103 -3.31 -3.06 17.36
C ILE A 103 -2.68 -2.88 15.99
N VAL A 104 -2.07 -1.72 15.78
CA VAL A 104 -1.41 -1.34 14.53
C VAL A 104 0.09 -1.48 14.71
N ARG A 105 0.73 -2.26 13.83
CA ARG A 105 2.19 -2.37 13.73
C ARG A 105 2.69 -1.32 12.75
N GLU A 106 3.62 -0.50 13.21
CA GLU A 106 4.33 0.51 12.43
C GLU A 106 5.79 0.10 12.25
N GLU A 107 6.40 0.54 11.18
CA GLU A 107 7.83 0.44 10.92
C GLU A 107 8.45 1.82 10.76
N VAL A 108 9.59 2.04 11.40
CA VAL A 108 10.43 3.23 11.27
C VAL A 108 11.89 2.80 11.20
N MET A 109 12.57 3.06 10.08
CA MET A 109 13.95 2.62 9.86
C MET A 109 14.16 1.11 10.17
N ALA A 110 13.24 0.25 9.72
CA ALA A 110 13.20 -1.19 10.00
C ALA A 110 12.96 -1.60 11.48
N PHE A 111 12.86 -0.64 12.42
CA PHE A 111 12.37 -0.92 13.76
C PHE A 111 10.85 -0.99 13.74
N LYS A 112 10.31 -2.03 14.36
CA LYS A 112 8.87 -2.26 14.43
C LYS A 112 8.36 -1.86 15.80
N ASN A 113 7.31 -1.05 15.83
CA ASN A 113 6.59 -0.66 17.04
C ASN A 113 5.10 -0.94 16.85
N SER A 114 4.36 -1.04 17.95
CA SER A 114 2.91 -1.17 17.90
C SER A 114 2.25 0.03 18.57
N VAL A 115 1.16 0.50 17.98
CA VAL A 115 0.25 1.51 18.55
C VAL A 115 -1.14 0.91 18.68
N THR A 116 -1.90 1.37 19.67
CA THR A 116 -3.29 0.94 19.86
C THR A 116 -4.22 2.00 19.29
N MET A 117 -5.13 1.59 18.42
CA MET A 117 -6.24 2.40 17.93
C MET A 117 -7.52 1.97 18.64
N VAL A 118 -8.37 2.93 18.95
CA VAL A 118 -9.69 2.75 19.55
C VAL A 118 -10.73 3.46 18.72
N TYR A 119 -11.94 2.91 18.67
CA TYR A 119 -13.06 3.50 17.94
C TYR A 119 -13.95 4.27 18.91
N GLU A 120 -13.91 5.60 18.82
CA GLU A 120 -14.63 6.54 19.68
C GLU A 120 -15.32 7.60 18.81
N ASP A 121 -16.53 8.03 19.19
CA ASP A 121 -17.26 9.11 18.50
C ASP A 121 -17.40 8.95 16.98
N GLY A 122 -17.50 7.70 16.52
CA GLY A 122 -17.66 7.42 15.09
C GLY A 122 -16.37 7.48 14.28
N ARG A 123 -15.19 7.39 14.91
CA ARG A 123 -13.89 7.39 14.22
C ARG A 123 -12.83 6.58 14.94
N TRP A 124 -11.80 6.16 14.23
CA TRP A 124 -10.60 5.57 14.81
C TRP A 124 -9.63 6.65 15.29
N VAL A 125 -9.16 6.51 16.53
CA VAL A 125 -8.20 7.42 17.15
C VAL A 125 -7.17 6.63 17.94
N GLN A 126 -5.97 7.19 18.13
CA GLN A 126 -4.91 6.48 18.83
C GLN A 126 -5.08 6.60 20.36
N ALA A 127 -4.99 5.48 21.06
CA ALA A 127 -4.89 5.43 22.51
C ALA A 127 -3.59 6.15 22.99
N PRO A 128 -3.57 6.68 24.23
CA PRO A 128 -2.36 7.26 24.79
C PRO A 128 -1.24 6.21 24.87
N SER A 129 0.00 6.65 24.70
CA SER A 129 1.17 5.83 25.00
C SER A 129 1.35 5.69 26.51
N ASP A 130 2.13 4.70 26.95
CA ASP A 130 2.47 4.50 28.38
C ASP A 130 3.03 5.77 29.02
N PHE A 131 3.78 6.57 28.27
CA PHE A 131 4.27 7.87 28.72
C PHE A 131 3.13 8.81 29.13
N TRP A 132 2.12 8.99 28.28
CA TRP A 132 0.99 9.86 28.59
C TRP A 132 0.05 9.26 29.64
N ILE A 133 0.03 7.93 29.77
CA ILE A 133 -0.67 7.24 30.87
C ILE A 133 0.00 7.55 32.22
N GLN A 134 1.34 7.61 32.26
CA GLN A 134 2.12 7.82 33.49
C GLN A 134 2.23 9.29 33.90
N HIS A 135 2.36 10.20 32.94
CA HIS A 135 2.60 11.63 33.18
C HIS A 135 1.38 12.52 32.95
N GLY A 136 0.26 11.96 32.50
CA GLY A 136 -0.99 12.70 32.29
C GLY A 136 -1.46 13.43 33.55
N GLY A 137 -1.97 14.64 33.38
CA GLY A 137 -2.45 15.51 34.47
C GLY A 137 -1.36 16.32 35.18
N LEU A 138 -0.07 16.10 34.88
CA LEU A 138 1.01 16.93 35.39
C LEU A 138 1.18 18.20 34.54
N PRO A 139 1.61 19.32 35.14
CA PRO A 139 2.01 20.51 34.40
C PRO A 139 3.12 20.20 33.39
N VAL A 140 2.99 20.69 32.16
CA VAL A 140 3.90 20.36 31.04
C VAL A 140 5.36 20.74 31.32
N ASP A 141 5.59 21.81 32.08
CA ASP A 141 6.90 22.27 32.51
C ASP A 141 7.59 21.26 33.44
N GLN A 142 6.84 20.60 34.32
CA GLN A 142 7.35 19.52 35.17
C GLN A 142 7.73 18.29 34.34
N ILE A 143 6.87 17.90 33.39
CA ILE A 143 7.14 16.80 32.47
C ILE A 143 8.43 17.08 31.68
N ILE A 144 8.57 18.28 31.11
CA ILE A 144 9.77 18.69 30.36
C ILE A 144 11.02 18.69 31.24
N ALA A 145 10.92 19.20 32.48
CA ALA A 145 12.04 19.22 33.41
C ALA A 145 12.54 17.80 33.76
N GLU A 146 11.62 16.86 33.99
CA GLU A 146 11.93 15.46 34.23
C GLU A 146 12.52 14.77 33.00
N GLN A 147 11.96 14.99 31.80
CA GLN A 147 12.52 14.40 30.58
C GLN A 147 13.91 14.97 30.26
N ARG A 148 14.18 16.23 30.63
CA ARG A 148 15.52 16.82 30.55
C ARG A 148 16.49 16.18 31.54
N SER A 149 16.08 15.96 32.79
CA SER A 149 16.93 15.35 33.81
C SER A 149 17.29 13.90 33.48
N THR A 150 16.41 13.19 32.76
CA THR A 150 16.63 11.81 32.28
C THR A 150 17.27 11.73 30.89
N GLY A 151 17.61 12.87 30.27
CA GLY A 151 18.24 12.94 28.95
C GLY A 151 17.34 12.54 27.77
N ARG A 152 16.03 12.47 27.98
CA ARG A 152 15.01 12.11 26.97
C ARG A 152 14.42 13.31 26.23
N CYS A 153 14.68 14.52 26.71
CA CYS A 153 14.25 15.78 26.09
C CYS A 153 15.41 16.78 26.05
N GLY A 154 15.75 17.28 24.85
CA GLY A 154 16.79 18.30 24.69
C GLY A 154 17.53 18.22 23.34
N LYS A 155 18.15 19.34 22.97
CA LYS A 155 18.92 19.55 21.72
C LYS A 155 20.26 18.79 21.65
N ASP A 156 20.65 18.14 22.73
CA ASP A 156 21.98 17.52 22.93
C ASP A 156 21.93 15.97 22.93
N LEU A 157 21.02 15.36 22.16
CA LEU A 157 21.03 13.90 21.93
C LEU A 157 22.24 13.52 21.05
N PRO A 158 23.12 12.58 21.46
CA PRO A 158 24.19 12.10 20.60
C PRO A 158 23.58 11.43 19.35
N GLN A 159 23.86 12.01 18.19
CA GLN A 159 23.53 11.38 16.91
C GLN A 159 24.41 10.12 16.74
N PRO A 160 23.86 8.95 16.40
CA PRO A 160 24.69 7.80 16.08
C PRO A 160 25.51 8.13 14.82
N THR A 161 26.82 8.32 15.01
CA THR A 161 27.78 8.48 13.92
C THR A 161 27.95 7.13 13.23
N LEU A 162 27.24 6.95 12.12
CA LEU A 162 27.54 5.88 11.17
C LEU A 162 28.92 6.15 10.58
N THR A 163 29.92 5.46 11.13
CA THR A 163 31.30 5.54 10.67
C THR A 163 31.37 4.72 9.38
N SER A 164 31.37 5.42 8.25
CA SER A 164 31.63 4.84 6.93
C SER A 164 33.06 4.27 6.89
N SER A 165 33.19 2.98 6.59
CA SER A 165 34.48 2.36 6.26
C SER A 165 34.87 2.68 4.81
N PRO A 166 36.15 2.94 4.52
CA PRO A 166 36.60 3.35 3.19
C PRO A 166 36.60 2.17 2.19
N PRO A 167 36.45 2.45 0.88
CA PRO A 167 36.50 1.43 -0.16
C PRO A 167 37.94 0.91 -0.34
N THR A 168 38.10 -0.41 -0.40
CA THR A 168 39.37 -1.05 -0.74
C THR A 168 39.58 -1.00 -2.25
N THR A 169 40.52 -0.16 -2.68
CA THR A 169 41.10 -0.15 -4.02
C THR A 169 41.83 -1.46 -4.29
N ARG A 170 41.53 -2.14 -5.40
CA ARG A 170 42.36 -3.24 -5.92
C ARG A 170 42.82 -2.91 -7.34
N ALA A 171 44.14 -2.89 -7.51
CA ALA A 171 44.88 -2.65 -8.75
C ALA A 171 44.89 -3.90 -9.67
N PRO A 172 45.35 -3.79 -10.93
CA PRO A 172 44.93 -4.65 -12.04
C PRO A 172 45.71 -5.98 -12.09
N SER A 173 45.08 -7.02 -12.62
CA SER A 173 45.73 -8.29 -12.96
C SER A 173 45.61 -8.58 -14.46
N ARG A 174 46.74 -8.96 -15.04
CA ARG A 174 47.11 -9.19 -16.45
C ARG A 174 46.25 -10.25 -17.18
N PRO A 175 46.10 -10.20 -18.53
CA PRO A 175 45.30 -11.16 -19.29
C PRO A 175 46.07 -12.46 -19.58
N PRO A 176 45.33 -13.57 -19.84
CA PRO A 176 45.71 -14.41 -20.97
C PRO A 176 44.54 -14.97 -21.80
N SER A 177 44.81 -15.00 -23.12
CA SER A 177 44.51 -16.04 -24.11
C SER A 177 43.07 -16.33 -24.56
N THR A 178 42.82 -15.95 -25.81
CA THR A 178 41.76 -16.43 -26.72
C THR A 178 41.79 -17.94 -26.91
N PRO A 179 40.61 -18.58 -27.02
CA PRO A 179 40.41 -19.53 -28.12
C PRO A 179 39.07 -19.37 -28.84
N GLY A 180 39.12 -19.53 -30.17
CA GLY A 180 38.08 -20.22 -30.95
C GLY A 180 36.83 -19.41 -31.30
N ALA A 181 36.87 -18.77 -32.47
CA ALA A 181 35.68 -18.34 -33.18
C ALA A 181 34.78 -19.56 -33.48
N THR A 182 33.58 -19.57 -32.92
CA THR A 182 32.47 -20.39 -33.43
C THR A 182 31.38 -19.44 -33.89
N SER A 183 30.99 -19.59 -35.15
CA SER A 183 29.96 -18.82 -35.85
C SER A 183 28.65 -18.79 -35.05
N PRO A 184 27.98 -17.63 -34.90
CA PRO A 184 26.63 -17.62 -34.37
C PRO A 184 25.68 -18.27 -35.39
N ALA A 185 24.83 -19.17 -34.90
CA ALA A 185 23.70 -19.72 -35.66
C ALA A 185 22.70 -18.58 -35.98
N PRO A 186 21.91 -18.70 -37.06
CA PRO A 186 20.89 -17.69 -37.38
C PRO A 186 19.87 -17.59 -36.23
N PRO A 187 19.35 -16.39 -35.92
CA PRO A 187 18.27 -16.25 -34.96
C PRO A 187 17.06 -17.07 -35.42
N PRO A 188 16.32 -17.74 -34.51
CA PRO A 188 15.08 -18.40 -34.87
C PRO A 188 14.07 -17.35 -35.39
N PRO A 189 13.16 -17.74 -36.30
CA PRO A 189 12.18 -16.83 -36.86
C PRO A 189 11.30 -16.24 -35.76
N HIS A 190 11.12 -14.91 -35.80
CA HIS A 190 10.13 -14.20 -35.00
C HIS A 190 8.76 -14.86 -35.20
N SER A 191 8.27 -15.53 -34.15
CA SER A 191 6.92 -16.07 -34.15
C SER A 191 5.94 -14.89 -34.08
N PRO A 192 4.87 -14.87 -34.90
CA PRO A 192 3.82 -13.87 -34.74
C PRO A 192 3.22 -13.97 -33.32
N PRO A 193 2.71 -12.86 -32.75
CA PRO A 193 2.10 -12.91 -31.43
C PRO A 193 1.02 -14.00 -31.40
N PRO A 194 0.95 -14.80 -30.32
CA PRO A 194 -0.14 -15.74 -30.15
C PRO A 194 -1.45 -14.95 -30.16
N THR A 195 -2.46 -15.51 -30.83
CA THR A 195 -3.72 -14.86 -31.23
C THR A 195 -4.58 -14.36 -30.06
N ASP A 196 -4.13 -14.56 -28.82
CA ASP A 196 -4.82 -14.25 -27.56
C ASP A 196 -4.20 -13.06 -26.79
N ALA A 197 -3.14 -12.43 -27.27
CA ALA A 197 -2.58 -11.22 -26.65
C ALA A 197 -3.33 -9.96 -27.09
N SER A 198 -3.75 -9.12 -26.13
CA SER A 198 -4.46 -7.85 -26.41
C SER A 198 -4.17 -6.80 -25.32
N THR A 199 -4.69 -5.59 -25.48
CA THR A 199 -4.63 -4.54 -24.44
C THR A 199 -5.91 -4.45 -23.61
N SER A 200 -6.90 -5.31 -23.84
CA SER A 200 -8.19 -5.28 -23.15
C SER A 200 -8.11 -5.86 -21.74
N ASP A 201 -8.95 -5.36 -20.83
CA ASP A 201 -9.07 -5.90 -19.47
C ASP A 201 -9.44 -7.40 -19.51
N VAL A 202 -8.72 -8.22 -18.74
CA VAL A 202 -9.04 -9.62 -18.50
C VAL A 202 -9.58 -9.75 -17.08
N SER A 203 -10.78 -10.31 -16.92
CA SER A 203 -11.44 -10.41 -15.60
C SER A 203 -12.03 -11.79 -15.35
N VAL A 204 -11.71 -12.34 -14.19
CA VAL A 204 -12.28 -13.58 -13.64
C VAL A 204 -12.94 -13.25 -12.29
N PRO A 205 -14.18 -13.71 -12.05
CA PRO A 205 -14.88 -13.48 -10.78
C PRO A 205 -14.10 -14.00 -9.55
N PRO A 206 -14.33 -13.43 -8.36
CA PRO A 206 -13.70 -13.88 -7.11
C PRO A 206 -13.92 -15.38 -6.82
N SER A 207 -12.91 -16.02 -6.24
CA SER A 207 -13.05 -17.36 -5.66
C SER A 207 -13.75 -17.30 -4.31
N THR A 208 -14.40 -18.40 -3.92
CA THR A 208 -15.01 -18.57 -2.59
C THR A 208 -14.00 -18.84 -1.48
N ARG A 209 -12.78 -19.25 -1.85
CA ARG A 209 -11.64 -19.47 -0.96
C ARG A 209 -10.60 -18.38 -1.18
N THR A 210 -9.92 -18.00 -0.10
CA THR A 210 -8.78 -17.08 -0.14
C THR A 210 -7.55 -17.83 -0.65
N ALA A 211 -6.91 -17.31 -1.69
CA ALA A 211 -5.64 -17.78 -2.20
C ALA A 211 -4.47 -17.15 -1.44
N HIS A 212 -3.36 -17.88 -1.35
CA HIS A 212 -2.18 -17.45 -0.61
C HIS A 212 -0.97 -17.32 -1.54
N LEU A 213 -0.53 -16.09 -1.79
CA LEU A 213 0.65 -15.82 -2.61
C LEU A 213 1.89 -16.42 -1.93
N SER A 214 2.72 -17.12 -2.69
CA SER A 214 3.95 -17.76 -2.19
C SER A 214 5.22 -17.23 -2.86
N ALA A 215 5.14 -16.82 -4.12
CA ALA A 215 6.27 -16.26 -4.84
C ALA A 215 5.85 -15.32 -5.97
N VAL A 216 6.70 -14.32 -6.26
CA VAL A 216 6.59 -13.48 -7.45
C VAL A 216 7.90 -13.51 -8.20
N ARG A 217 7.84 -13.74 -9.52
CA ARG A 217 9.03 -13.83 -10.38
C ARG A 217 8.80 -13.05 -11.66
N MET A 218 9.83 -12.36 -12.11
CA MET A 218 9.83 -11.62 -13.37
C MET A 218 11.07 -11.97 -14.18
N GLY A 219 10.95 -12.02 -15.50
CA GLY A 219 12.12 -12.15 -16.37
C GLY A 219 11.78 -12.11 -17.86
N PRO A 220 12.80 -11.90 -18.71
CA PRO A 220 12.64 -11.88 -20.15
C PRO A 220 12.38 -13.29 -20.70
N ARG A 221 11.63 -13.35 -21.79
CA ARG A 221 11.42 -14.52 -22.64
C ARG A 221 11.57 -14.10 -24.10
N ASP A 222 11.60 -15.08 -25.00
CA ASP A 222 11.68 -14.80 -26.43
C ASP A 222 10.39 -14.09 -26.91
N GLY A 223 10.49 -12.81 -27.25
CA GLY A 223 9.40 -11.96 -27.74
C GLY A 223 8.42 -11.40 -26.69
N TYR A 224 8.67 -11.60 -25.39
CA TYR A 224 7.83 -11.04 -24.31
C TYR A 224 8.56 -11.04 -22.97
N ASP A 225 8.14 -10.19 -22.04
CA ASP A 225 8.51 -10.28 -20.64
C ASP A 225 7.43 -11.03 -19.85
N ARG A 226 7.83 -11.83 -18.87
CA ARG A 226 6.89 -12.63 -18.07
C ARG A 226 6.93 -12.21 -16.61
N LEU A 227 5.75 -11.94 -16.05
CA LEU A 227 5.49 -11.85 -14.61
C LEU A 227 4.70 -13.08 -14.16
N VAL A 228 5.12 -13.70 -13.06
CA VAL A 228 4.47 -14.88 -12.47
C VAL A 228 4.15 -14.59 -11.01
N LEU A 229 2.89 -14.73 -10.64
CA LEU A 229 2.42 -14.78 -9.25
C LEU A 229 2.05 -16.23 -8.95
N GLU A 230 2.82 -16.87 -8.06
CA GLU A 230 2.62 -18.24 -7.61
C GLU A 230 1.85 -18.26 -6.29
N PHE A 231 0.95 -19.22 -6.15
CA PHE A 231 0.12 -19.41 -4.97
C PHE A 231 0.33 -20.82 -4.39
N SER A 232 0.19 -20.97 -3.08
CA SER A 232 0.36 -22.26 -2.41
C SER A 232 -0.84 -23.20 -2.58
N ASP A 233 -2.02 -22.65 -2.91
CA ASP A 233 -3.29 -23.37 -2.83
C ASP A 233 -4.14 -23.30 -4.12
N LEU A 234 -4.45 -22.10 -4.63
CA LEU A 234 -5.29 -21.87 -5.81
C LEU A 234 -4.96 -20.53 -6.47
N VAL A 235 -5.33 -20.37 -7.75
CA VAL A 235 -5.31 -19.04 -8.38
C VAL A 235 -6.63 -18.31 -8.06
N PRO A 236 -6.57 -17.12 -7.44
CA PRO A 236 -7.76 -16.37 -7.02
C PRO A 236 -8.52 -15.80 -8.23
N GLY A 237 -9.68 -15.20 -7.98
CA GLY A 237 -10.29 -14.33 -9.00
C GLY A 237 -9.40 -13.10 -9.26
N TYR A 238 -9.40 -12.57 -10.48
CA TYR A 238 -8.49 -11.48 -10.83
C TYR A 238 -9.07 -10.51 -11.86
N THR A 239 -8.55 -9.29 -11.88
CA THR A 239 -8.67 -8.35 -12.99
C THR A 239 -7.29 -7.85 -13.36
N VAL A 240 -6.91 -7.97 -14.63
CA VAL A 240 -5.65 -7.47 -15.20
C VAL A 240 -5.99 -6.48 -16.29
N GLY A 241 -5.48 -5.26 -16.19
CA GLY A 241 -5.81 -4.23 -17.17
C GLY A 241 -5.03 -2.92 -16.99
N TYR A 242 -5.02 -2.10 -18.04
CA TYR A 242 -4.35 -0.80 -18.03
C TYR A 242 -5.07 0.19 -17.13
N ARG A 243 -4.31 0.98 -16.36
CA ARG A 243 -4.84 2.10 -15.58
C ARG A 243 -3.97 3.35 -15.80
N PRO A 244 -4.56 4.55 -15.75
CA PRO A 244 -3.81 5.77 -15.98
C PRO A 244 -2.74 5.96 -14.90
N LEU A 245 -1.59 6.48 -15.30
CA LEU A 245 -0.59 7.00 -14.37
C LEU A 245 -1.08 8.34 -13.76
N PRO A 246 -0.64 8.69 -12.53
CA PRO A 246 0.20 7.88 -11.65
C PRO A 246 -0.58 6.73 -10.99
N MET A 247 0.09 5.59 -10.80
CA MET A 247 -0.47 4.52 -9.97
C MET A 247 -0.46 4.93 -8.50
N GLN A 248 -1.41 4.41 -7.74
CA GLN A 248 -1.57 4.71 -6.32
C GLN A 248 -1.70 3.43 -5.50
N HIS A 249 -1.25 3.49 -4.25
CA HIS A 249 -1.54 2.46 -3.26
C HIS A 249 -3.05 2.43 -2.96
N ASP A 250 -3.60 1.22 -2.87
CA ASP A 250 -5.06 1.00 -2.84
C ASP A 250 -5.75 1.69 -1.65
N ALA A 251 -5.11 1.65 -0.48
CA ALA A 251 -5.69 2.19 0.76
C ALA A 251 -5.28 3.66 1.04
N SER A 252 -4.03 4.03 0.75
CA SER A 252 -3.50 5.35 1.12
C SER A 252 -3.65 6.40 0.01
N GLY A 253 -3.88 5.98 -1.24
CA GLY A 253 -3.84 6.88 -2.40
C GLY A 253 -2.45 7.45 -2.71
N ALA A 254 -1.41 7.04 -1.97
CA ALA A 254 -0.05 7.51 -2.18
C ALA A 254 0.48 7.07 -3.54
N ILE A 255 1.17 7.97 -4.24
CA ILE A 255 1.73 7.68 -5.57
C ILE A 255 2.76 6.55 -5.46
N ILE A 256 2.61 5.54 -6.31
CA ILE A 256 3.60 4.49 -6.52
C ILE A 256 4.53 4.96 -7.64
N PRO A 257 5.80 5.30 -7.35
CA PRO A 257 6.73 5.67 -8.40
C PRO A 257 7.02 4.45 -9.27
N LEU A 258 6.79 4.57 -10.59
CA LEU A 258 7.14 3.57 -11.58
C LEU A 258 8.23 4.14 -12.50
N SER A 259 9.49 3.95 -12.13
CA SER A 259 10.61 4.59 -12.81
C SER A 259 10.73 4.11 -14.25
N GLY A 260 10.76 5.07 -15.20
CA GLY A 260 10.87 4.79 -16.63
C GLY A 260 9.63 4.19 -17.28
N ALA A 261 8.50 4.14 -16.58
CA ALA A 261 7.24 3.66 -17.12
C ALA A 261 6.46 4.79 -17.84
N ASN A 262 5.96 4.50 -19.03
CA ASN A 262 5.04 5.35 -19.80
C ASN A 262 3.61 4.82 -19.79
N ALA A 263 3.41 3.55 -19.40
CA ALA A 263 2.11 2.93 -19.19
C ALA A 263 2.15 2.05 -17.94
N ALA A 264 0.98 1.73 -17.38
CA ALA A 264 0.89 0.87 -16.21
C ALA A 264 -0.30 -0.09 -16.29
N VAL A 265 -0.07 -1.33 -15.88
CA VAL A 265 -1.09 -2.37 -15.72
C VAL A 265 -1.33 -2.60 -14.23
N ARG A 266 -2.61 -2.65 -13.82
CA ARG A 266 -3.04 -3.05 -12.48
C ARG A 266 -3.50 -4.51 -12.53
N ILE A 267 -2.98 -5.31 -11.62
CA ILE A 267 -3.38 -6.69 -11.35
C ILE A 267 -4.07 -6.67 -9.99
N THR A 268 -5.39 -6.82 -9.96
CA THR A 268 -6.18 -6.91 -8.73
C THR A 268 -6.65 -8.33 -8.54
N LEU A 269 -6.17 -9.01 -7.50
CA LEU A 269 -6.55 -10.35 -7.11
C LEU A 269 -7.59 -10.26 -6.00
N ARG A 270 -8.75 -10.90 -6.15
CA ARG A 270 -9.84 -10.91 -5.17
C ARG A 270 -9.95 -12.28 -4.53
N SER A 271 -10.19 -12.32 -3.22
CA SER A 271 -10.02 -13.49 -2.38
C SER A 271 -8.56 -13.97 -2.42
N ALA A 272 -7.59 -13.07 -2.20
CA ALA A 272 -6.17 -13.36 -2.22
C ALA A 272 -5.41 -12.56 -1.17
N VAL A 273 -4.39 -13.16 -0.58
CA VAL A 273 -3.48 -12.52 0.39
C VAL A 273 -2.03 -12.89 0.13
N ALA A 274 -1.11 -11.99 0.45
CA ALA A 274 0.33 -12.27 0.54
C ALA A 274 0.78 -12.45 2.01
N ASP A 275 0.13 -11.73 2.94
CA ASP A 275 0.20 -11.94 4.38
C ASP A 275 -1.13 -12.53 4.89
N SER A 276 -1.12 -13.72 5.51
CA SER A 276 -2.33 -14.30 6.08
C SER A 276 -2.34 -14.17 7.61
N ASP A 277 -3.46 -13.68 8.16
CA ASP A 277 -3.68 -13.45 9.60
C ASP A 277 -3.66 -14.73 10.45
N VAL A 278 -3.56 -15.92 9.83
CA VAL A 278 -3.51 -17.23 10.50
C VAL A 278 -2.09 -17.77 10.49
N GLY A 279 -1.16 -17.01 11.08
CA GLY A 279 0.11 -17.53 11.59
C GLY A 279 1.17 -17.95 10.57
N ASN A 280 0.99 -17.71 9.27
CA ASN A 280 2.03 -17.92 8.28
C ASN A 280 1.90 -16.86 7.16
N HIS A 281 2.85 -15.93 7.10
CA HIS A 281 3.08 -15.17 5.86
C HIS A 281 3.51 -16.21 4.82
N ASP A 282 2.77 -16.37 3.73
CA ASP A 282 3.16 -17.35 2.70
C ASP A 282 4.10 -16.70 1.67
N TYR A 283 4.00 -15.39 1.44
CA TYR A 283 4.92 -14.63 0.62
C TYR A 283 5.94 -13.87 1.48
N HIS A 284 7.21 -14.22 1.36
CA HIS A 284 8.33 -13.52 2.01
C HIS A 284 9.21 -12.74 1.03
N GLY A 285 8.79 -12.63 -0.23
CA GLY A 285 9.54 -11.92 -1.26
C GLY A 285 9.39 -10.39 -1.15
N PRO A 286 10.14 -9.64 -1.96
CA PRO A 286 10.09 -8.18 -1.91
C PRO A 286 8.76 -7.64 -2.47
N SER A 287 8.36 -6.46 -2.01
CA SER A 287 7.20 -5.73 -2.54
C SER A 287 7.49 -5.00 -3.86
N THR A 288 8.76 -4.99 -4.31
CA THR A 288 9.20 -4.50 -5.61
C THR A 288 10.00 -5.59 -6.32
N ILE A 289 9.63 -5.88 -7.56
CA ILE A 289 10.24 -6.90 -8.41
C ILE A 289 10.82 -6.21 -9.64
N THR A 290 12.12 -6.41 -9.85
CA THR A 290 12.85 -5.92 -11.01
C THR A 290 13.55 -7.08 -11.71
N ALA A 291 13.76 -6.94 -13.02
CA ALA A 291 14.50 -7.89 -13.84
C ALA A 291 15.08 -7.16 -15.07
N ASP A 292 16.00 -7.81 -15.78
CA ASP A 292 16.51 -7.32 -17.06
C ASP A 292 15.50 -7.65 -18.18
N THR A 293 14.44 -6.85 -18.26
CA THR A 293 13.26 -7.03 -19.13
C THR A 293 13.20 -5.95 -20.21
N GLY A 294 12.63 -6.28 -21.37
CA GLY A 294 12.61 -5.39 -22.55
C GLY A 294 11.51 -4.33 -22.54
N VAL A 295 10.29 -4.65 -22.12
CA VAL A 295 9.14 -3.74 -22.02
C VAL A 295 8.71 -3.46 -20.58
N VAL A 296 8.77 -4.44 -19.67
CA VAL A 296 8.46 -4.25 -18.25
C VAL A 296 9.62 -3.52 -17.57
N THR A 297 9.33 -2.53 -16.74
CA THR A 297 10.34 -1.82 -15.92
C THR A 297 10.44 -2.43 -14.53
N GLU A 298 9.31 -2.51 -13.82
CA GLU A 298 9.21 -3.07 -12.48
C GLU A 298 7.76 -3.46 -12.17
N ALA A 299 7.57 -4.38 -11.22
CA ALA A 299 6.27 -4.66 -10.61
C ALA A 299 6.31 -4.35 -9.12
N LYS A 300 5.28 -3.67 -8.61
CA LYS A 300 5.19 -3.26 -7.21
C LYS A 300 3.88 -3.71 -6.60
N MET A 301 3.92 -4.18 -5.36
CA MET A 301 2.72 -4.43 -4.57
C MET A 301 2.08 -3.08 -4.23
N ALA A 302 0.82 -2.91 -4.61
CA ALA A 302 0.05 -1.69 -4.38
C ALA A 302 -0.89 -1.80 -3.17
N GLY A 303 -1.28 -3.02 -2.78
CA GLY A 303 -2.08 -3.27 -1.59
C GLY A 303 -2.25 -4.76 -1.33
N ASP A 304 -2.46 -5.12 -0.07
CA ASP A 304 -2.89 -6.44 0.38
C ASP A 304 -3.82 -6.24 1.56
N PHE A 305 -5.12 -6.15 1.30
CA PHE A 305 -6.11 -5.76 2.29
C PHE A 305 -7.50 -6.32 1.96
N GLU A 306 -8.26 -6.80 2.96
CA GLU A 306 -9.61 -7.39 2.79
C GLU A 306 -9.65 -8.53 1.74
N ALA A 307 -8.59 -9.34 1.70
CA ALA A 307 -8.38 -10.36 0.67
C ALA A 307 -8.40 -9.80 -0.76
N VAL A 308 -7.97 -8.54 -0.91
CA VAL A 308 -7.67 -7.90 -2.19
C VAL A 308 -6.18 -7.63 -2.24
N LEU A 309 -5.48 -8.43 -3.03
CA LEU A 309 -4.05 -8.29 -3.29
C LEU A 309 -3.86 -7.62 -4.64
N THR A 310 -3.24 -6.45 -4.65
CA THR A 310 -2.99 -5.67 -5.87
C THR A 310 -1.51 -5.53 -6.14
N TRP A 311 -1.14 -5.79 -7.40
CA TRP A 311 0.15 -5.46 -7.97
C TRP A 311 -0.03 -4.47 -9.11
N VAL A 312 0.95 -3.60 -9.30
CA VAL A 312 1.04 -2.69 -10.44
C VAL A 312 2.33 -2.94 -11.20
N VAL A 313 2.26 -2.90 -12.53
CA VAL A 313 3.39 -3.19 -13.42
C VAL A 313 3.65 -1.96 -14.27
N GLY A 314 4.86 -1.41 -14.18
CA GLY A 314 5.33 -0.34 -15.04
C GLY A 314 5.82 -0.88 -16.38
N LEU A 315 5.47 -0.19 -17.46
CA LEU A 315 5.81 -0.57 -18.84
C LEU A 315 6.42 0.61 -19.58
N ARG A 316 7.45 0.36 -20.39
CA ARG A 316 8.10 1.37 -21.25
C ARG A 316 7.19 1.87 -22.36
N ALA A 317 6.21 1.06 -22.78
CA ALA A 317 5.17 1.39 -23.74
C ALA A 317 3.92 0.55 -23.46
N GLU A 318 2.76 0.99 -23.94
CA GLU A 318 1.57 0.15 -23.98
C GLU A 318 1.78 -0.97 -25.00
N VAL A 319 1.68 -2.21 -24.55
CA VAL A 319 1.84 -3.41 -25.37
C VAL A 319 0.74 -4.45 -25.12
N PRO A 320 0.45 -5.33 -26.09
CA PRO A 320 -0.44 -6.46 -25.86
C PRO A 320 0.09 -7.36 -24.74
N PHE A 321 -0.80 -7.79 -23.86
CA PHE A 321 -0.49 -8.80 -22.86
C PHE A 321 -1.45 -10.00 -22.99
N ARG A 322 -1.02 -11.14 -22.45
CA ARG A 322 -1.87 -12.32 -22.25
C ARG A 322 -1.79 -12.78 -20.81
N VAL A 323 -2.88 -13.37 -20.33
CA VAL A 323 -2.98 -13.93 -18.97
C VAL A 323 -3.19 -15.43 -19.07
N LEU A 324 -2.38 -16.21 -18.37
CA LEU A 324 -2.43 -17.67 -18.33
C LEU A 324 -2.56 -18.13 -16.87
N VAL A 325 -3.35 -19.17 -16.66
CA VAL A 325 -3.41 -19.89 -15.38
C VAL A 325 -2.72 -21.23 -15.56
N LEU A 326 -1.74 -21.53 -14.71
CA LEU A 326 -1.00 -22.79 -14.73
C LEU A 326 -1.18 -23.51 -13.41
N ASP A 327 -1.20 -24.84 -13.47
CA ASP A 327 -1.22 -25.72 -12.30
C ASP A 327 0.20 -26.27 -11.98
N GLY A 328 0.33 -26.85 -10.78
CA GLY A 328 1.50 -27.60 -10.31
C GLY A 328 2.84 -26.84 -10.31
N PRO A 329 3.03 -25.76 -9.49
CA PRO A 329 2.10 -25.12 -8.55
C PRO A 329 1.14 -24.12 -9.21
N PRO A 330 0.02 -23.75 -8.54
CA PRO A 330 -0.93 -22.74 -9.03
C PRO A 330 -0.26 -21.39 -9.32
N ARG A 331 -0.40 -20.88 -10.54
CA ARG A 331 0.26 -19.64 -10.98
C ARG A 331 -0.65 -18.81 -11.87
N LEU A 332 -0.70 -17.51 -11.60
CA LEU A 332 -1.16 -16.50 -12.53
C LEU A 332 0.05 -15.96 -13.29
N VAL A 333 0.07 -16.11 -14.60
CA VAL A 333 1.16 -15.68 -15.48
C VAL A 333 0.66 -14.58 -16.39
N ILE A 334 1.40 -13.47 -16.46
CA ILE A 334 1.13 -12.37 -17.36
C ILE A 334 2.35 -12.20 -18.28
N ASP A 335 2.13 -12.32 -19.58
CA ASP A 335 3.17 -12.10 -20.59
C ASP A 335 2.90 -10.78 -21.31
N PHE A 336 3.88 -9.88 -21.32
CA PHE A 336 3.85 -8.57 -21.97
C PHE A 336 4.69 -8.65 -23.25
N HIS A 337 4.04 -8.58 -24.41
CA HIS A 337 4.70 -8.79 -25.70
C HIS A 337 5.49 -7.56 -26.15
N GLN A 338 6.70 -7.77 -26.67
CA GLN A 338 7.59 -6.70 -27.12
C GLN A 338 7.25 -6.23 -28.55
#